data_AF-G5F647-F1
#
_entry.id   AF-G5F647-F1
#
_cell.length_a   1.000
_cell.length_b   1.000
_cell.length_c   1.000
_cell.angle_alpha   90.00
_cell.angle_beta   90.00
_cell.angle_gamma   90.00
#
_symmetry.space_group_name_H-M   'P 1'
#
loop_
_entity.id
_entity.type
_entity.pdbx_description
1 polymer ?
#
loop_
_entity_poly.entity_id
_entity_poly.type
_entity_poly.pdbx_seq_one_letter_code
_entity_poly.pdbx_strand_id
1 'polypeptide(L)'
;MKKFMSEFKEFIAKGNVMDMAVGIIIGGAFTAIVTSLVSNIINPLITLVTGGGTGVSGLQIPVNADTVIDFGAFISAIINFLIIAFVVFCMVKALNKMQEQADKLRHKEAVEEAAAAPVCPHCLEEVKEGATRCPHCGGEIEGGAHAA
;
A
#
# COMPACT_ATOMS: atom_id res chain seq x y z
N MET A 1 -28.87 18.31 19.84
CA MET A 1 -27.60 18.45 19.07
C MET A 1 -26.40 17.79 19.77
N LYS A 2 -26.14 18.01 21.08
CA LYS A 2 -25.03 17.35 21.80
C LYS A 2 -25.08 15.81 21.78
N LYS A 3 -26.28 15.23 21.90
CA LYS A 3 -26.51 13.76 21.92
C LYS A 3 -26.18 13.08 20.58
N PHE A 4 -26.51 13.73 19.46
CA PHE A 4 -26.17 13.24 18.12
C PHE A 4 -24.66 13.31 17.86
N MET A 5 -23.98 14.39 18.28
CA MET A 5 -22.52 14.51 18.12
C MET A 5 -21.75 13.51 19.01
N SER A 6 -22.27 13.16 20.18
CA SER A 6 -21.67 12.10 21.01
C SER A 6 -21.87 10.71 20.39
N GLU A 7 -23.08 10.40 19.89
CA GLU A 7 -23.37 9.14 19.19
C GLU A 7 -22.56 9.01 17.89
N PHE A 8 -22.36 10.10 17.17
CA PHE A 8 -21.51 10.15 15.97
C PHE A 8 -20.03 9.95 16.30
N LYS A 9 -19.54 10.56 17.39
CA LYS A 9 -18.16 10.35 17.85
C LYS A 9 -17.94 8.90 18.28
N GLU A 10 -18.88 8.30 19.02
CA GLU A 10 -18.83 6.88 19.39
C GLU A 10 -18.88 5.95 18.16
N PHE A 11 -19.64 6.32 17.13
CA PHE A 11 -19.68 5.59 15.87
C PHE A 11 -18.35 5.65 15.12
N ILE A 12 -17.75 6.83 14.97
CA ILE A 12 -16.45 7.00 14.31
C ILE A 12 -15.30 6.40 15.13
N ALA A 13 -15.41 6.38 16.45
CA ALA A 13 -14.43 5.73 17.33
C ALA A 13 -14.36 4.20 17.13
N LYS A 14 -15.29 3.60 16.38
CA LYS A 14 -15.14 2.22 15.92
C LYS A 14 -14.02 2.17 14.86
N GLY A 15 -12.83 1.74 15.27
CA GLY A 15 -11.63 1.70 14.42
C GLY A 15 -11.84 1.08 13.03
N ASN A 16 -12.61 -0.02 12.94
CA ASN A 16 -12.93 -0.67 11.66
C ASN A 16 -13.66 0.25 10.64
N VAL A 17 -14.45 1.23 11.12
CA VAL A 17 -15.14 2.18 10.25
C VAL A 17 -14.18 3.25 9.72
N MET A 18 -13.24 3.70 10.56
CA MET A 18 -12.25 4.70 10.17
C MET A 18 -11.30 4.15 9.11
N ASP A 19 -10.76 2.94 9.32
CA ASP A 19 -9.82 2.32 8.40
C ASP A 19 -10.47 2.03 7.04
N MET A 20 -11.73 1.58 7.05
CA MET A 20 -12.53 1.39 5.83
C MET A 20 -12.78 2.72 5.11
N ALA A 21 -13.15 3.77 5.83
CA ALA A 21 -13.42 5.09 5.25
C ALA A 21 -12.16 5.68 4.59
N VAL A 22 -11.01 5.60 5.27
CA VAL A 22 -9.72 6.03 4.73
C VAL A 22 -9.36 5.23 3.49
N GLY A 23 -9.54 3.90 3.51
CA GLY A 23 -9.30 3.03 2.37
C GLY A 23 -10.11 3.41 1.13
N ILE A 24 -11.40 3.72 1.29
CA ILE A 24 -12.27 4.12 0.16
C ILE A 24 -11.87 5.49 -0.39
N ILE A 25 -11.60 6.48 0.47
CA ILE A 25 -11.22 7.83 0.05
C ILE A 25 -9.90 7.81 -0.72
N ILE A 26 -8.88 7.12 -0.18
CA ILE A 26 -7.57 6.99 -0.82
C ILE A 26 -7.71 6.17 -2.12
N GLY A 27 -8.48 5.09 -2.12
CA GLY A 27 -8.74 4.28 -3.32
C GLY A 27 -9.37 5.08 -4.46
N GLY A 28 -10.36 5.93 -4.13
CA GLY A 28 -11.00 6.83 -5.10
C GLY A 28 -10.04 7.88 -5.66
N ALA A 29 -9.29 8.57 -4.79
CA ALA A 29 -8.30 9.56 -5.21
C ALA A 29 -7.21 8.95 -6.10
N PHE A 30 -6.74 7.75 -5.74
CA PHE A 30 -5.72 7.05 -6.51
C PHE A 30 -6.22 6.63 -7.91
N THR A 31 -7.46 6.13 -7.99
CA THR A 31 -8.11 5.82 -9.27
C THR A 31 -8.20 7.05 -10.18
N ALA A 32 -8.47 8.22 -9.61
CA ALA A 32 -8.51 9.48 -10.37
C ALA A 32 -7.13 9.86 -10.94
N ILE A 33 -6.04 9.64 -10.19
CA ILE A 33 -4.66 9.86 -10.66
C ILE A 33 -4.34 8.94 -11.82
N VAL A 34 -4.63 7.63 -11.69
CA VAL A 34 -4.39 6.67 -12.77
C VAL A 34 -5.23 7.00 -14.01
N THR A 35 -6.51 7.34 -13.81
CA THR A 35 -7.41 7.74 -14.91
C THR A 35 -6.89 8.99 -15.63
N SER A 36 -6.38 9.97 -14.88
CA SER A 36 -5.77 11.18 -15.45
C SER A 36 -4.50 10.87 -16.24
N LEU A 37 -3.63 10.01 -15.72
CA LEU A 37 -2.43 9.57 -16.43
C LEU A 37 -2.79 8.90 -17.76
N VAL A 38 -3.76 7.98 -17.74
CA VAL A 38 -4.15 7.27 -18.95
C VAL A 38 -4.87 8.19 -19.94
N SER A 39 -5.80 9.01 -19.47
CA SER A 39 -6.57 9.90 -20.35
C SER A 39 -5.74 11.02 -20.94
N ASN A 40 -4.79 11.58 -20.18
CA ASN A 40 -4.05 12.77 -20.60
C ASN A 40 -2.67 12.47 -21.21
N ILE A 41 -2.07 11.31 -20.93
CA ILE A 41 -0.74 10.95 -21.46
C ILE A 41 -0.84 9.78 -22.41
N ILE A 42 -1.46 8.68 -21.99
CA ILE A 42 -1.50 7.45 -22.78
C ILE A 42 -2.42 7.57 -24.00
N ASN A 43 -3.66 8.05 -23.83
CA ASN A 43 -4.63 8.13 -24.92
C ASN A 43 -4.14 9.04 -26.08
N PRO A 44 -3.53 10.21 -25.82
CA PRO A 44 -2.92 11.02 -26.88
C PRO A 44 -1.75 10.32 -27.57
N LEU A 45 -0.90 9.61 -26.83
CA LEU A 45 0.21 8.84 -27.40
C LEU A 45 -0.29 7.71 -28.30
N ILE A 46 -1.33 6.98 -27.86
CA ILE A 46 -1.97 5.95 -28.68
C ILE A 46 -2.53 6.59 -29.94
N THR A 47 -3.31 7.68 -29.81
CA THR A 47 -3.93 8.38 -30.94
C THR A 47 -2.92 8.92 -31.96
N LEU A 48 -1.74 9.34 -31.48
CA LEU A 48 -0.64 9.77 -32.33
C LEU A 48 -0.02 8.58 -33.10
N VAL A 49 0.14 7.43 -32.44
CA VAL A 49 0.70 6.21 -33.07
C VAL A 49 -0.30 5.55 -34.02
N THR A 50 -1.60 5.57 -33.73
CA THR A 50 -2.65 5.06 -34.63
C THR A 50 -3.08 6.05 -35.72
N GLY A 51 -2.45 7.21 -35.83
CA GLY A 51 -2.58 8.08 -37.01
C GLY A 51 -3.78 9.02 -37.01
N GLY A 52 -4.15 9.60 -35.87
CA GLY A 52 -5.09 10.73 -35.82
C GLY A 52 -6.55 10.36 -36.06
N GLY A 53 -7.17 9.77 -35.05
CA GLY A 53 -8.62 9.57 -34.97
C GLY A 53 -8.99 8.84 -33.69
N THR A 54 -10.00 9.31 -32.97
CA THR A 54 -10.53 8.71 -31.73
C THR A 54 -11.31 7.41 -31.96
N GLY A 55 -11.00 6.70 -33.03
CA GLY A 55 -11.50 5.37 -33.34
C GLY A 55 -10.47 4.70 -34.24
N VAL A 56 -10.38 3.38 -34.16
CA VAL A 56 -9.70 2.57 -35.17
C VAL A 56 -10.31 2.97 -36.53
N SER A 57 -9.62 3.84 -37.28
CA SER A 57 -10.14 4.43 -38.51
C SER A 57 -10.43 3.30 -39.50
N GLY A 58 -11.72 2.99 -39.69
CA GLY A 58 -12.18 2.00 -40.66
C GLY A 58 -13.31 1.07 -40.22
N LEU A 59 -13.71 1.05 -38.93
CA LEU A 59 -14.76 0.14 -38.44
C LEU A 59 -15.98 0.87 -37.86
N GLN A 60 -16.44 1.90 -38.55
CA GLN A 60 -17.75 2.51 -38.32
C GLN A 60 -18.71 1.91 -39.34
N ILE A 61 -19.59 1.02 -38.89
CA ILE A 61 -20.68 0.51 -39.74
C ILE A 61 -21.88 1.39 -39.43
N PRO A 62 -22.30 2.29 -40.33
CA PRO A 62 -23.53 3.06 -40.15
C PRO A 62 -24.70 2.08 -40.23
N VAL A 63 -25.46 1.95 -39.15
CA VAL A 63 -26.64 1.06 -39.10
C VAL A 63 -27.89 1.82 -39.51
N ASN A 64 -27.95 3.15 -39.28
CA ASN A 64 -28.92 4.12 -39.83
C ASN A 64 -28.33 5.56 -39.76
N ALA A 65 -29.02 6.56 -40.33
CA ALA A 65 -28.59 7.97 -40.40
C ALA A 65 -28.21 8.61 -39.04
N ASP A 66 -28.73 8.07 -37.92
CA ASP A 66 -28.49 8.59 -36.56
C ASP A 66 -27.79 7.57 -35.63
N THR A 67 -27.46 6.36 -36.09
CA THR A 67 -26.83 5.33 -35.24
C THR A 67 -25.65 4.68 -35.95
N VAL A 68 -24.45 5.08 -35.49
CA VAL A 68 -23.17 4.51 -35.91
C VAL A 68 -22.69 3.58 -34.79
N ILE A 69 -22.34 2.34 -35.14
CA ILE A 69 -21.65 1.44 -34.20
C ILE A 69 -20.15 1.68 -34.34
N ASP A 70 -19.60 2.40 -33.36
CA ASP A 70 -18.17 2.69 -33.24
C ASP A 70 -17.41 1.54 -32.58
N PHE A 71 -17.09 0.49 -33.35
CA PHE A 71 -16.21 -0.58 -32.87
C PHE A 71 -14.82 -0.06 -32.49
N GLY A 72 -14.39 1.05 -33.11
CA GLY A 72 -13.14 1.72 -32.77
C GLY A 72 -13.11 2.31 -31.36
N ALA A 73 -14.22 2.90 -30.90
CA ALA A 73 -14.34 3.42 -29.54
C ALA A 73 -14.36 2.29 -28.51
N PHE A 74 -15.01 1.17 -28.85
CA PHE A 74 -15.05 -0.02 -27.99
C PHE A 74 -13.66 -0.65 -27.81
N ILE A 75 -12.90 -0.82 -28.90
CA ILE A 75 -11.52 -1.35 -28.82
C ILE A 75 -10.61 -0.39 -28.04
N SER A 76 -10.75 0.92 -28.25
CA SER A 76 -10.02 1.93 -27.48
C SER A 76 -10.33 1.85 -25.98
N ALA A 77 -11.60 1.65 -25.62
CA ALA A 77 -12.01 1.46 -24.23
C ALA A 77 -11.41 0.20 -23.60
N ILE A 78 -11.33 -0.92 -24.35
CA ILE A 78 -10.67 -2.16 -23.89
C ILE A 78 -9.18 -1.92 -23.66
N ILE A 79 -8.49 -1.27 -24.60
CA ILE A 79 -7.06 -0.96 -24.46
C ILE A 79 -6.81 -0.07 -23.24
N ASN A 80 -7.63 0.98 -23.06
CA ASN A 80 -7.55 1.86 -21.90
C ASN A 80 -7.76 1.09 -20.58
N PHE A 81 -8.77 0.22 -20.50
CA PHE A 81 -9.00 -0.65 -19.34
C PHE A 81 -7.79 -1.54 -19.02
N LEU A 82 -7.18 -2.17 -20.03
CA LEU A 82 -5.98 -3.00 -19.85
C LEU A 82 -4.79 -2.18 -19.34
N ILE A 83 -4.62 -0.94 -19.82
CA ILE A 83 -3.53 -0.07 -19.37
C ILE A 83 -3.74 0.39 -17.93
N ILE A 84 -4.96 0.80 -17.55
CA ILE A 84 -5.29 1.13 -16.16
C ILE A 84 -4.99 -0.06 -15.24
N ALA A 85 -5.46 -1.25 -15.62
CA ALA A 85 -5.20 -2.47 -14.85
C ALA A 85 -3.70 -2.76 -14.72
N PHE A 86 -2.92 -2.57 -15.79
CA PHE A 86 -1.47 -2.75 -15.77
C PHE A 86 -0.75 -1.73 -14.88
N VAL A 87 -1.15 -0.46 -14.92
CA VAL A 87 -0.57 0.60 -14.08
C VAL A 87 -0.87 0.34 -12.59
N VAL A 88 -2.13 0.00 -12.27
CA VAL A 88 -2.53 -0.35 -10.89
C VAL A 88 -1.74 -1.58 -10.42
N PHE A 89 -1.62 -2.61 -11.25
CA PHE A 89 -0.83 -3.80 -10.93
C PHE A 89 0.64 -3.47 -10.67
N CYS A 90 1.27 -2.65 -11.50
CA CYS A 90 2.65 -2.21 -11.30
C CYS A 90 2.81 -1.45 -9.99
N MET A 91 1.85 -0.59 -9.62
CA MET A 91 1.94 0.16 -8.37
C MET A 91 1.71 -0.71 -7.13
N VAL A 92 0.73 -1.61 -7.16
CA VAL A 92 0.53 -2.60 -6.08
C VAL A 92 1.76 -3.48 -5.93
N LYS A 93 2.38 -3.90 -7.03
CA LYS A 93 3.64 -4.66 -7.01
C LYS A 93 4.79 -3.85 -6.39
N ALA A 94 4.88 -2.55 -6.67
CA ALA A 94 5.88 -1.68 -6.06
C ALA A 94 5.65 -1.53 -4.55
N LEU A 95 4.41 -1.31 -4.12
CA LEU A 95 4.04 -1.22 -2.71
C LEU A 95 4.32 -2.54 -1.97
N ASN A 96 3.89 -3.68 -2.53
CA ASN A 96 4.15 -5.00 -1.94
C ASN A 96 5.66 -5.25 -1.80
N LYS A 97 6.46 -4.83 -2.79
CA LYS A 97 7.93 -4.95 -2.73
C LYS A 97 8.53 -4.06 -1.64
N MET A 98 8.03 -2.83 -1.48
CA MET A 98 8.48 -1.93 -0.41
C MET A 98 8.09 -2.42 0.97
N GLN A 99 6.88 -2.98 1.13
CA GLN A 99 6.44 -3.60 2.38
C GLN A 99 7.31 -4.81 2.74
N GLU A 100 7.61 -5.67 1.78
CA GLU A 100 8.50 -6.81 2.00
C GLU A 100 9.92 -6.39 2.43
N GLN A 101 10.43 -5.26 1.90
CA GLN A 101 11.71 -4.71 2.34
C GLN A 101 11.63 -4.08 3.74
N ALA A 102 10.52 -3.42 4.08
CA ALA A 102 10.30 -2.86 5.41
C ALA A 102 10.16 -3.96 6.48
N ASP A 103 9.43 -5.04 6.18
CA ASP A 103 9.28 -6.19 7.09
C ASP A 103 10.60 -6.93 7.29
N LYS A 104 11.42 -7.04 6.23
CA LYS A 104 12.79 -7.60 6.32
C LYS A 104 13.71 -6.76 7.20
N LEU A 105 13.61 -5.43 7.16
CA LEU A 105 14.37 -4.54 8.04
C LEU A 105 13.91 -4.68 9.49
N ARG A 106 12.60 -4.67 9.73
CA ARG A 106 12.02 -4.82 11.08
C ARG A 106 12.33 -6.17 11.72
N HIS A 107 12.31 -7.25 10.95
CA HIS A 107 12.73 -8.56 11.45
C HIS A 107 14.23 -8.64 11.72
N LYS A 108 15.06 -7.89 10.99
CA LYS A 108 16.50 -7.86 11.22
C LYS A 108 16.84 -7.05 12.47
N GLU A 109 16.17 -5.92 12.66
CA GLU A 109 16.26 -5.10 13.88
C GLU A 109 15.78 -5.88 15.11
N ALA A 110 14.66 -6.61 15.03
CA ALA A 110 14.17 -7.42 16.14
C ALA A 110 15.09 -8.61 16.52
N VAL A 111 15.89 -9.11 15.57
CA VAL A 111 16.88 -10.18 15.81
C VAL A 111 18.20 -9.61 16.35
N GLU A 112 18.58 -8.40 15.92
CA GLU A 112 19.79 -7.71 16.36
C GLU A 112 19.64 -7.11 17.76
N GLU A 113 18.45 -6.59 18.10
CA GLU A 113 18.10 -6.06 19.43
C GLU A 113 17.90 -7.18 20.48
N ALA A 114 17.50 -8.38 20.04
CA ALA A 114 17.46 -9.58 20.89
C ALA A 114 18.85 -10.21 21.09
N ALA A 115 19.76 -10.08 20.12
CA ALA A 115 21.13 -10.62 20.23
C ALA A 115 22.07 -9.81 21.14
N ALA A 116 21.68 -8.59 21.54
CA ALA A 116 22.48 -7.71 22.38
C ALA A 116 22.11 -7.75 23.88
N ALA A 117 21.20 -8.62 24.32
CA ALA A 117 20.88 -8.72 25.75
C ALA A 117 22.01 -9.43 26.52
N PRO A 118 22.60 -8.80 27.56
CA PRO A 118 23.63 -9.45 28.34
C PRO A 118 23.10 -10.62 29.16
N VAL A 119 23.82 -11.73 29.10
CA VAL A 119 23.45 -12.98 29.77
C VAL A 119 24.08 -13.03 31.16
N CYS A 120 23.34 -13.52 32.16
CA CYS A 120 23.87 -13.69 33.51
C CYS A 120 24.96 -14.79 33.56
N PRO A 121 26.15 -14.53 34.15
CA PRO A 121 27.21 -15.54 34.28
C PRO A 121 26.85 -16.75 35.17
N HIS A 122 25.87 -16.59 36.08
CA HIS A 122 25.50 -17.62 37.05
C HIS A 122 24.38 -18.53 36.58
N CYS A 123 23.31 -17.97 36.00
CA CYS A 123 22.11 -18.73 35.62
C CYS A 123 21.83 -18.75 34.12
N LEU A 124 22.66 -18.11 33.31
CA LEU A 124 22.55 -18.08 31.83
C LEU A 124 21.23 -17.50 31.29
N GLU A 125 20.44 -16.86 32.14
CA GLU A 125 19.21 -16.17 31.76
C GLU A 125 19.53 -14.75 31.26
N GLU A 126 18.70 -14.20 30.39
CA GLU A 126 18.81 -12.83 29.88
C GLU A 126 18.57 -11.81 31.00
N VAL A 127 19.48 -10.84 31.14
CA VAL A 127 19.38 -9.80 32.16
C VAL A 127 19.41 -8.43 31.48
N LYS A 128 18.72 -7.45 32.08
CA LYS A 128 18.79 -6.06 31.62
C LYS A 128 20.20 -5.51 31.75
N GLU A 129 20.61 -4.69 30.79
CA GLU A 129 21.88 -3.97 30.84
C GLU A 129 22.01 -3.14 32.13
N GLY A 130 23.18 -3.20 32.76
CA GLY A 130 23.50 -2.48 33.99
C GLY A 130 22.94 -3.10 35.27
N ALA A 131 22.31 -4.29 35.21
CA ALA A 131 21.87 -4.98 36.42
C ALA A 131 23.07 -5.44 37.25
N THR A 132 23.12 -5.00 38.51
CA THR A 132 24.12 -5.43 39.51
C THR A 132 23.74 -6.74 40.20
N ARG A 133 22.46 -7.12 40.15
CA ARG A 133 21.94 -8.40 40.66
C ARG A 133 20.98 -9.02 39.66
N CYS A 134 21.10 -10.33 39.47
CA CYS A 134 20.20 -11.08 38.62
C CYS A 134 18.82 -11.26 39.29
N PRO A 135 17.69 -10.92 38.63
CA PRO A 135 16.35 -11.11 39.17
C PRO A 135 15.92 -12.58 39.28
N HIS A 136 16.57 -13.49 38.54
CA HIS A 136 16.20 -14.90 38.48
C HIS A 136 16.91 -15.76 39.53
N CYS A 137 18.23 -15.57 39.69
CA CYS A 137 19.04 -16.35 40.64
C CYS A 137 19.55 -15.57 41.85
N GLY A 138 19.40 -14.25 41.88
CA GLY A 138 19.88 -13.40 42.96
C GLY A 138 21.41 -13.26 43.05
N GLY A 139 22.15 -13.86 42.10
CA GLY A 139 23.61 -13.73 42.01
C GLY A 139 24.03 -12.28 41.70
N GLU A 140 25.11 -11.86 42.33
CA GLU A 140 25.70 -10.54 42.11
C GLU A 140 26.57 -10.57 40.84
N ILE A 141 26.36 -9.61 39.95
CA ILE A 141 27.11 -9.53 38.69
C ILE A 141 28.18 -8.46 38.89
N GLU A 142 29.40 -8.89 39.21
CA GLU A 142 30.53 -7.99 39.42
C GLU A 142 30.83 -7.21 38.13
N GLY A 143 30.69 -5.89 38.18
CA GLY A 143 30.86 -5.01 37.02
C GLY A 143 29.59 -4.66 36.24
N GLY A 144 28.42 -5.23 36.60
CA GLY A 144 27.15 -4.98 35.92
C GLY A 144 26.95 -5.82 34.65
N ALA A 145 25.70 -6.15 34.32
CA ALA A 145 25.38 -6.90 33.11
C ALA A 145 25.65 -6.04 31.86
N HIS A 146 26.62 -6.43 31.04
CA HIS A 146 27.00 -5.72 29.80
C HIS A 146 27.05 -6.70 28.64
N ALA A 147 26.54 -6.29 27.48
CA ALA A 147 26.62 -7.09 26.27
C ALA A 147 28.08 -7.40 25.96
N ALA A 148 28.36 -8.63 25.53
CA ALA A 148 29.71 -9.05 25.15
C ALA A 148 30.19 -8.34 23.88
#